data_AF-A0A936T3M4-F1
#
_entry.id   AF-A0A936T3M4-F1
#
_cell.length_a   1.000
_cell.length_b   1.000
_cell.length_c   1.000
_cell.angle_alpha   90.00
_cell.angle_beta   90.00
_cell.angle_gamma   90.00
#
_symmetry.space_group_name_H-M   'P 1'
#
loop_
_entity.id
_entity.type
_entity.pdbx_description
1 polymer ?
#
loop_
_entity_poly.entity_id
_entity_poly.type
_entity_poly.pdbx_seq_one_letter_code
_entity_poly.pdbx_strand_id
1 'polypeptide(L)'
;MESRNVVEDLRPQRKDFVIAAEGASGMLAASRLQKTQLNHLIAVCGEATCTQEIENYLRYQEARDVWPKETANQVIVPMQEVLKKHEITDDAQRVAAWRLYAVFLTRAFTYRKAQRNTQRDGQTSAHQEKRDKAR
;
A
#
# COMPACT_ATOMS: atom_id res chain seq x y z
N MET A 1 15.48 30.34 9.45
CA MET A 1 15.36 28.89 9.68
C MET A 1 15.09 28.26 8.33
N GLU A 2 16.09 27.62 7.72
CA GLU A 2 15.85 26.85 6.49
C GLU A 2 14.86 25.72 6.82
N SER A 3 13.74 25.66 6.11
CA SER A 3 12.80 24.55 6.21
C SER A 3 13.53 23.29 5.73
N ARG A 4 14.04 22.50 6.68
CA ARG A 4 14.65 21.20 6.42
C ARG A 4 13.72 20.39 5.53
N ASN A 5 14.19 20.02 4.34
CA ASN A 5 13.37 19.28 3.38
C ASN A 5 13.32 17.80 3.79
N VAL A 6 12.39 17.49 4.68
CA VAL A 6 12.14 16.14 5.23
C VAL A 6 12.04 15.06 4.14
N VAL A 7 11.56 15.41 2.94
CA VAL A 7 11.44 14.46 1.83
C VAL A 7 12.80 14.09 1.24
N GLU A 8 13.75 15.03 1.17
CA GLU A 8 15.11 14.72 0.69
C GLU A 8 15.87 13.84 1.69
N ASP A 9 15.62 14.01 2.99
CA ASP A 9 16.18 13.16 4.05
C ASP A 9 15.76 11.69 3.90
N LEU A 10 14.58 11.43 3.32
CA LEU A 10 14.02 10.09 3.09
C LEU A 10 14.41 9.46 1.75
N ARG A 11 15.09 10.23 0.89
CA ARG A 11 15.46 9.78 -0.46
C ARG A 11 16.38 8.56 -0.46
N PRO A 12 17.39 8.44 0.43
CA PRO A 12 18.24 7.25 0.49
C PRO A 12 17.46 5.97 0.82
N GLN A 13 16.40 6.06 1.62
CA GLN A 13 15.59 4.92 2.09
C GLN A 13 14.44 4.58 1.14
N ARG A 14 14.24 5.36 0.08
CA ARG A 14 13.14 5.21 -0.88
C ARG A 14 12.96 3.79 -1.41
N LYS A 15 14.07 3.10 -1.71
CA LYS A 15 14.05 1.72 -2.22
C LYS A 15 13.35 0.76 -1.24
N ASP A 16 13.60 0.91 0.06
CA ASP A 16 13.01 0.02 1.06
C ASP A 16 11.52 0.30 1.26
N PHE A 17 11.08 1.57 1.18
CA PHE A 17 9.66 1.89 1.15
C PHE A 17 8.93 1.29 -0.05
N VAL A 18 9.57 1.29 -1.23
CA VAL A 18 9.01 0.65 -2.44
C VAL A 18 8.90 -0.86 -2.23
N ILE A 19 9.95 -1.51 -1.74
CA ILE A 19 9.96 -2.97 -1.50
C ILE A 19 8.87 -3.35 -0.47
N ALA A 20 8.76 -2.61 0.62
CA ALA A 20 7.72 -2.84 1.63
C ALA A 20 6.32 -2.69 1.01
N ALA A 21 6.11 -1.66 0.19
CA ALA A 21 4.84 -1.40 -0.46
C ALA A 21 4.48 -2.50 -1.48
N GLU A 22 5.45 -2.97 -2.24
CA GLU A 22 5.28 -4.07 -3.19
C GLU A 22 4.94 -5.38 -2.47
N GLY A 23 5.60 -5.67 -1.36
CA GLY A 23 5.32 -6.83 -0.51
C GLY A 23 3.89 -6.82 0.03
N ALA A 24 3.45 -5.70 0.61
CA ALA A 24 2.08 -5.53 1.08
C ALA A 24 1.07 -5.63 -0.08
N SER A 25 1.36 -5.00 -1.22
CA SER A 25 0.44 -4.92 -2.36
C SER A 25 0.00 -6.27 -2.93
N GLY A 26 0.84 -7.31 -2.82
CA GLY A 26 0.52 -8.64 -3.33
C GLY A 26 -0.75 -9.22 -2.68
N MET A 27 -0.83 -9.14 -1.35
CA MET A 27 -2.00 -9.59 -0.60
C MET A 27 -3.17 -8.62 -0.72
N LEU A 28 -2.91 -7.30 -0.70
CA LEU A 28 -3.96 -6.30 -0.91
C LEU A 28 -4.68 -6.48 -2.24
N ALA A 29 -3.92 -6.69 -3.32
CA ALA A 29 -4.47 -6.89 -4.64
C ALA A 29 -5.23 -8.22 -4.77
N ALA A 30 -4.94 -9.20 -3.91
CA ALA A 30 -5.70 -10.46 -3.80
C ALA A 30 -7.09 -10.26 -3.19
N SER A 31 -7.24 -9.24 -2.34
CA SER A 31 -8.42 -8.97 -1.52
C SER A 31 -9.55 -8.20 -2.25
N ARG A 32 -10.66 -7.94 -1.54
CA ARG A 32 -11.77 -7.10 -2.01
C ARG A 32 -11.52 -5.59 -1.92
N LEU A 33 -10.32 -5.17 -1.52
CA LEU A 33 -9.95 -3.76 -1.37
C LEU A 33 -10.08 -3.00 -2.71
N GLN A 34 -10.48 -1.74 -2.63
CA GLN A 34 -10.64 -0.82 -3.75
C GLN A 34 -9.58 0.27 -3.73
N LYS A 35 -9.21 0.76 -4.91
CA LYS A 35 -8.20 1.82 -5.07
C LYS A 35 -8.59 3.11 -4.32
N THR A 36 -9.88 3.41 -4.27
CA THR A 36 -10.42 4.58 -3.55
C THR A 36 -10.09 4.55 -2.06
N GLN A 37 -10.05 3.37 -1.45
CA GLN A 37 -9.67 3.20 -0.04
C GLN A 37 -8.20 3.53 0.20
N LEU A 38 -7.31 3.16 -0.74
CA LEU A 38 -5.89 3.52 -0.67
C LEU A 38 -5.64 5.01 -0.98
N ASN A 39 -6.43 5.61 -1.89
CA ASN A 39 -6.40 7.05 -2.10
C ASN A 39 -6.82 7.81 -0.84
N HIS A 40 -7.81 7.29 -0.10
CA HIS A 40 -8.21 7.90 1.17
C HIS A 40 -7.12 7.77 2.23
N LEU A 41 -6.39 6.64 2.28
CA LEU A 41 -5.18 6.52 3.11
C LEU A 41 -4.13 7.59 2.77
N ILE A 42 -3.88 7.90 1.50
CA ILE A 42 -2.97 8.99 1.11
C ILE A 42 -3.43 10.33 1.70
N ALA A 43 -4.74 10.62 1.66
CA ALA A 43 -5.29 11.84 2.25
C ALA A 43 -5.08 11.86 3.78
N VAL A 44 -5.38 10.75 4.47
CA VAL A 44 -5.13 10.60 5.92
C VAL A 44 -3.67 10.85 6.26
N CYS A 45 -2.73 10.28 5.51
CA CYS A 45 -1.29 10.55 5.73
C CYS A 45 -0.96 12.05 5.53
N GLY A 46 -1.65 12.75 4.64
CA GLY A 46 -1.48 14.19 4.38
C GLY A 46 -1.95 15.09 5.53
N GLU A 47 -2.96 14.66 6.28
CA GLU A 47 -3.56 15.41 7.39
C GLU A 47 -3.03 15.00 8.76
N ALA A 48 -2.51 13.77 8.89
CA ALA A 48 -2.02 13.22 10.14
C ALA A 48 -0.85 14.03 10.72
N THR A 49 -0.87 14.17 12.05
CA THR A 49 0.15 14.86 12.85
C THR A 49 1.18 13.88 13.42
N CYS A 50 0.82 12.60 13.59
CA CYS A 50 1.72 11.55 14.02
C CYS A 50 1.38 10.20 13.37
N THR A 51 2.29 9.22 13.45
CA THR A 51 2.05 7.90 12.85
C THR A 51 0.94 7.11 13.53
N GLN A 52 0.69 7.38 14.81
CA GLN A 52 -0.34 6.66 15.58
C GLN A 52 -1.74 6.91 15.00
N GLU A 53 -2.03 8.12 14.50
CA GLU A 53 -3.29 8.44 13.85
C GLU A 53 -3.50 7.61 12.58
N ILE A 54 -2.45 7.44 11.78
CA ILE A 54 -2.47 6.66 10.54
C ILE A 54 -2.69 5.18 10.85
N GLU A 55 -1.98 4.63 11.83
CA GLU A 55 -2.15 3.23 12.26
C GLU A 55 -3.54 2.99 12.85
N ASN A 56 -4.05 3.91 13.66
CA ASN A 56 -5.38 3.82 14.25
C ASN A 56 -6.45 3.89 13.17
N TYR A 57 -6.29 4.75 12.15
CA TYR A 57 -7.16 4.77 10.99
C TYR A 57 -7.23 3.40 10.31
N LEU A 58 -6.08 2.79 10.01
CA LEU A 58 -6.02 1.46 9.37
C LEU A 58 -6.71 0.38 10.22
N ARG A 59 -6.40 0.32 11.52
CA ARG A 59 -7.05 -0.62 12.46
C ARG A 59 -8.55 -0.38 12.54
N TYR A 60 -8.99 0.88 12.51
CA TYR A 60 -10.40 1.24 12.52
C TYR A 60 -11.13 0.81 11.25
N GLN A 61 -10.51 0.95 10.08
CA GLN A 61 -11.09 0.48 8.81
C GLN A 61 -11.32 -1.04 8.82
N GLU A 62 -10.39 -1.79 9.41
CA GLU A 62 -10.53 -3.23 9.60
C GLU A 62 -11.63 -3.58 10.61
N ALA A 63 -11.66 -2.89 11.76
CA ALA A 63 -12.69 -3.10 12.80
C ALA A 63 -14.13 -2.77 12.32
N ARG A 64 -14.27 -1.93 11.28
CA ARG A 64 -15.55 -1.60 10.63
C ARG A 64 -15.89 -2.49 9.44
N ASP A 65 -15.10 -3.55 9.18
CA ASP A 65 -15.20 -4.43 8.02
C ASP A 65 -15.12 -3.71 6.65
N VAL A 66 -14.68 -2.45 6.64
CA VAL A 66 -14.46 -1.65 5.43
C VAL A 66 -13.23 -2.18 4.69
N TRP A 67 -12.17 -2.45 5.46
CA TRP A 67 -11.01 -3.21 4.98
C TRP A 67 -11.18 -4.68 5.37
N PRO A 68 -10.70 -5.64 4.55
CA PRO A 68 -10.71 -7.05 4.93
C PRO A 68 -9.90 -7.28 6.19
N LYS A 69 -10.25 -8.32 6.95
CA LYS A 69 -9.48 -8.73 8.14
C LYS A 69 -8.01 -8.95 7.80
N GLU A 70 -7.14 -8.66 8.78
CA GLU A 70 -5.68 -8.76 8.70
C GLU A 70 -5.01 -7.77 7.72
N THR A 71 -5.77 -7.02 6.94
CA THR A 71 -5.25 -6.10 5.92
C THR A 71 -4.51 -4.93 6.57
N ALA A 72 -4.95 -4.44 7.74
CA ALA A 72 -4.28 -3.33 8.41
C ALA A 72 -2.85 -3.74 8.82
N ASN A 73 -2.69 -4.92 9.42
CA ASN A 73 -1.37 -5.42 9.83
C ASN A 73 -0.44 -5.66 8.64
N GLN A 74 -0.97 -6.11 7.51
CA GLN A 74 -0.19 -6.29 6.27
C GLN A 74 0.38 -4.96 5.73
N VAL A 75 -0.24 -3.82 6.07
CA VAL A 75 0.25 -2.50 5.70
C VAL A 75 1.17 -1.92 6.78
N ILE A 76 0.79 -2.06 8.06
CA ILE A 76 1.49 -1.47 9.21
C ILE A 76 2.85 -2.15 9.45
N VAL A 77 2.90 -3.47 9.51
CA VAL A 77 4.10 -4.20 9.91
C VAL A 77 5.29 -3.93 8.97
N PRO A 78 5.16 -4.04 7.63
CA PRO A 78 6.27 -3.73 6.74
C PRO A 78 6.76 -2.29 6.87
N MET A 79 5.85 -1.33 7.11
CA MET A 79 6.21 0.07 7.30
C MET A 79 7.00 0.28 8.60
N GLN A 80 6.57 -0.33 9.69
CA GLN A 80 7.27 -0.26 10.99
C GLN A 80 8.68 -0.85 10.90
N GLU A 81 8.85 -1.96 10.17
CA GLU A 81 10.18 -2.55 9.96
C GLU A 81 11.10 -1.63 9.16
N VAL A 82 10.60 -0.90 8.16
CA VAL A 82 11.41 0.10 7.42
C VAL A 82 11.79 1.27 8.32
N LEU A 83 10.86 1.80 9.13
CA LEU A 83 11.16 2.88 10.08
C LEU A 83 12.23 2.45 11.09
N LYS A 84 12.11 1.23 11.63
CA LYS A 84 13.07 0.66 12.57
C LYS A 84 14.44 0.43 11.94
N LYS A 85 14.47 -0.15 10.72
CA LYS A 85 15.72 -0.43 9.98
C LYS A 85 16.57 0.83 9.77
N HIS A 86 15.92 1.97 9.55
CA HIS A 86 16.58 3.25 9.27
C HIS A 86 16.62 4.20 10.47
N GLU A 87 16.27 3.71 11.66
CA GLU A 87 16.30 4.47 12.92
C GLU A 87 15.54 5.81 12.83
N ILE A 88 14.45 5.84 12.06
CA ILE A 88 13.65 7.06 11.85
C ILE A 88 12.76 7.27 13.07
N THR A 89 13.22 8.12 13.98
CA THR A 89 12.56 8.38 15.27
C THR A 89 11.77 9.68 15.31
N ASP A 90 12.13 10.68 14.49
CA ASP A 90 11.44 11.96 14.41
C ASP A 90 10.02 11.82 13.81
N ASP A 91 9.00 12.34 14.50
CA ASP A 91 7.61 12.17 14.10
C ASP A 91 7.30 12.80 12.73
N ALA A 92 7.89 13.96 12.43
CA ALA A 92 7.68 14.62 11.14
C ALA A 92 8.27 13.78 9.99
N GLN A 93 9.48 13.22 10.17
CA GLN A 93 10.07 12.27 9.23
C GLN A 93 9.24 10.99 9.11
N ARG A 94 8.73 10.44 10.22
CA ARG A 94 7.91 9.22 10.20
C ARG A 94 6.58 9.44 9.46
N VAL A 95 5.91 10.56 9.66
CA VAL A 95 4.69 10.92 8.91
C VAL A 95 4.99 11.11 7.43
N ALA A 96 6.08 11.80 7.09
CA ALA A 96 6.50 11.96 5.70
C ALA A 96 6.84 10.61 5.03
N ALA A 97 7.45 9.69 5.78
CA ALA A 97 7.71 8.33 5.33
C ALA A 97 6.40 7.56 5.05
N TRP A 98 5.39 7.69 5.91
CA TRP A 98 4.07 7.12 5.69
C TRP A 98 3.37 7.68 4.44
N ARG A 99 3.53 8.99 4.16
CA ARG A 99 3.02 9.60 2.92
C ARG A 99 3.65 8.97 1.68
N LEU A 100 4.98 8.84 1.65
CA LEU A 100 5.70 8.19 0.55
C LEU A 100 5.27 6.73 0.39
N TYR A 101 5.21 5.99 1.48
CA TYR A 101 4.80 4.60 1.50
C TYR A 101 3.38 4.40 0.96
N ALA A 102 2.40 5.21 1.39
CA ALA A 102 1.02 5.14 0.90
C ALA A 102 0.91 5.38 -0.62
N VAL A 103 1.73 6.29 -1.17
CA VAL A 103 1.81 6.54 -2.61
C VAL A 103 2.38 5.32 -3.35
N PHE A 104 3.48 4.74 -2.86
CA PHE A 104 4.06 3.54 -3.47
C PHE A 104 3.11 2.34 -3.37
N LEU A 105 2.43 2.16 -2.23
CA LEU A 105 1.45 1.10 -2.01
C LEU A 105 0.29 1.20 -2.99
N THR A 106 -0.25 2.40 -3.19
CA THR A 106 -1.36 2.64 -4.14
C THR A 106 -0.94 2.33 -5.58
N ARG A 107 0.28 2.70 -5.96
CA ARG A 107 0.85 2.39 -7.28
C ARG A 107 1.04 0.88 -7.46
N ALA A 108 1.70 0.23 -6.50
CA ALA A 108 1.95 -1.21 -6.52
C ALA A 108 0.63 -2.00 -6.57
N PHE A 109 -0.35 -1.62 -5.76
CA PHE A 109 -1.70 -2.20 -5.79
C PHE A 109 -2.36 -2.07 -7.17
N THR A 110 -2.28 -0.90 -7.80
CA THR A 110 -2.88 -0.66 -9.13
C THR A 110 -2.24 -1.56 -10.18
N TYR A 111 -0.90 -1.68 -10.18
CA TYR A 111 -0.20 -2.57 -11.11
C TYR A 111 -0.55 -4.04 -10.89
N ARG A 112 -0.55 -4.51 -9.63
CA ARG A 112 -0.90 -5.89 -9.29
C ARG A 112 -2.33 -6.23 -9.68
N LYS A 113 -3.29 -5.34 -9.43
CA LYS A 113 -4.70 -5.54 -9.79
C LYS A 113 -4.89 -5.61 -11.31
N ALA A 114 -4.19 -4.76 -12.06
CA ALA A 114 -4.19 -4.81 -13.53
C ALA A 114 -3.61 -6.12 -14.06
N GLN A 115 -2.46 -6.57 -13.55
CA GLN A 115 -1.85 -7.85 -13.94
C GLN A 115 -2.78 -9.04 -13.69
N ARG A 116 -3.46 -9.09 -12.54
CA ARG A 116 -4.43 -10.15 -12.23
C ARG A 116 -5.61 -10.18 -13.20
N ASN A 117 -6.12 -9.01 -13.58
CA ASN A 117 -7.22 -8.93 -14.53
C ASN A 117 -6.80 -9.47 -15.91
N THR A 118 -5.65 -9.06 -16.43
CA THR A 118 -5.12 -9.55 -17.71
C THR A 118 -4.91 -11.07 -17.72
N GLN A 119 -4.42 -11.65 -16.62
CA GLN A 119 -4.26 -13.10 -16.49
C GLN A 119 -5.60 -13.84 -16.51
N ARG A 120 -6.62 -13.28 -15.85
CA ARG A 120 -7.97 -13.88 -15.78
C ARG A 120 -8.67 -13.85 -17.14
N ASP A 121 -8.54 -12.74 -17.87
CA ASP A 121 -9.14 -12.58 -19.20
C ASP A 121 -8.50 -13.55 -20.21
N GLY A 122 -7.17 -13.69 -20.19
CA GLY A 122 -6.46 -14.64 -21.05
C GLY A 122 -6.82 -16.11 -20.80
N GLN A 123 -7.06 -16.51 -19.53
CA GLN A 123 -7.50 -17.87 -19.20
C GLN A 123 -8.94 -18.15 -19.67
N THR A 124 -9.81 -17.15 -19.62
CA THR A 124 -11.21 -17.30 -20.03
C THR A 124 -11.33 -17.48 -21.54
N SER A 125 -10.56 -16.71 -22.32
CA SER A 125 -10.52 -16.85 -23.79
C SER A 125 -9.94 -18.20 -24.25
N ALA A 126 -8.87 -18.68 -23.60
CA ALA A 126 -8.27 -19.97 -23.94
C ALA A 126 -9.19 -21.17 -23.62
N HIS A 127 -10.03 -21.07 -22.60
CA HIS A 127 -10.98 -22.14 -22.28
C HIS A 127 -12.17 -22.16 -23.26
N GLN A 128 -12.62 -20.99 -23.72
CA GLN A 128 -13.71 -20.86 -24.67
C GLN A 128 -13.31 -21.37 -26.06
N GLU A 129 -12.11 -21.04 -26.54
CA GLU A 129 -11.58 -21.52 -27.82
C GLU A 129 -11.42 -23.06 -27.86
N LYS A 130 -11.11 -23.70 -26.72
CA LYS A 130 -11.06 -25.17 -26.61
C LYS A 130 -12.43 -25.83 -26.63
N ARG A 131 -13.48 -25.15 -26.14
CA ARG A 131 -14.86 -25.68 -26.19
C ARG A 131 -15.44 -25.57 -27.59
N ASP A 132 -15.13 -24.50 -28.31
CA ASP A 132 -15.62 -24.28 -29.67
C ASP A 132 -14.95 -25.20 -30.70
N LYS A 133 -13.69 -25.60 -30.50
CA LYS A 133 -13.00 -26.60 -31.34
C LYS A 133 -13.38 -28.06 -31.07
N ALA A 134 -14.15 -28.33 -30.01
CA ALA A 134 -14.59 -29.67 -29.63
C ALA A 134 -16.04 -29.97 -30.05
N ARG A 135 -16.71 -29.04 -30.72
CA ARG A 135 -18.01 -29.17 -31.38
C ARG A 135 -17.83 -29.29 -32.88
#